data_AF-A0ABD0QWJ6-F1
#
_entry.id   AF-A0ABD0QWJ6-F1
#
_cell.length_a   1.000
_cell.length_b   1.000
_cell.length_c   1.000
_cell.angle_alpha   90.00
_cell.angle_beta   90.00
_cell.angle_gamma   90.00
#
_symmetry.space_group_name_H-M   'P 1'
#
loop_
_entity.id
_entity.type
_entity.pdbx_description
1 polymer ?
#
loop_
_entity_poly.entity_id
_entity_poly.type
_entity_poly.pdbx_seq_one_letter_code
_entity_poly.pdbx_strand_id
1 'polypeptide(L)' 'MENYQYAVFFEAESLSDEDLKQIHKYFQIGTKSGGGNCEIDKVGNNTYKIGFSSKK' A
#
# COMPACT_ATOMS: atom_id res chain seq x y z
N MET A 1 -8.80 15.14 4.97
CA MET A 1 -9.55 14.00 4.42
C MET A 1 -8.59 13.22 3.56
N GLU A 2 -8.27 11.99 3.95
CA GLU A 2 -7.37 11.12 3.20
C GLU A 2 -8.01 10.79 1.84
N ASN A 3 -7.53 11.41 0.77
CA ASN A 3 -8.08 11.32 -0.59
C ASN A 3 -7.59 10.06 -1.32
N TYR A 4 -7.75 8.87 -0.72
CA TYR A 4 -7.49 7.62 -1.43
C TYR A 4 -8.80 7.13 -2.06
N GLN A 5 -8.90 7.19 -3.38
CA GLN A 5 -10.13 6.82 -4.10
C GLN A 5 -10.46 5.32 -3.95
N TYR A 6 -9.45 4.46 -3.80
CA TYR A 6 -9.58 3.02 -3.56
C TYR A 6 -8.46 2.52 -2.64
N ALA A 7 -8.73 2.40 -1.34
CA ALA A 7 -7.79 1.79 -0.39
C ALA A 7 -7.90 0.26 -0.44
N VAL A 8 -6.76 -0.43 -0.48
CA VAL A 8 -6.69 -1.90 -0.44
C VAL A 8 -6.35 -2.34 0.97
N PHE A 9 -7.12 -3.26 1.53
CA PHE A 9 -6.85 -3.86 2.83
C PHE A 9 -6.42 -5.30 2.64
N PHE A 10 -5.39 -5.72 3.37
CA PHE A 10 -4.93 -7.10 3.34
C PHE A 10 -4.38 -7.52 4.71
N GLU A 11 -4.38 -8.82 4.95
CA GLU A 11 -3.86 -9.41 6.18
C GLU A 11 -2.55 -10.16 5.92
N ALA A 12 -1.58 -9.99 6.81
CA ALA A 12 -0.30 -10.68 6.76
C ALA A 12 0.26 -10.84 8.18
N GLU A 13 0.78 -12.04 8.48
CA GLU A 13 1.49 -12.29 9.73
C GLU A 13 2.95 -11.86 9.56
N SER A 14 3.42 -10.95 10.42
CA SER A 14 4.84 -10.59 10.55
C SER A 14 5.52 -10.04 9.29
N LEU A 15 4.98 -8.98 8.67
CA LEU A 15 5.75 -8.23 7.66
C LEU A 15 6.90 -7.47 8.32
N SER A 16 8.10 -7.70 7.80
CA SER A 16 9.29 -6.93 8.15
C SER A 16 9.30 -5.57 7.42
N ASP A 17 10.10 -4.62 7.88
CA ASP A 17 10.33 -3.36 7.17
C ASP A 17 10.80 -3.56 5.72
N GLU A 18 11.54 -4.64 5.45
CA GLU A 18 12.00 -4.98 4.10
C GLU A 18 10.85 -5.45 3.21
N ASP A 19 9.92 -6.25 3.74
CA ASP A 19 8.71 -6.67 3.03
C ASP A 19 7.83 -5.46 2.68
N LEU A 20 7.63 -4.57 3.64
CA LEU A 20 6.86 -3.33 3.45
C LEU A 20 7.49 -2.45 2.36
N LYS A 21 8.82 -2.31 2.36
CA LYS A 21 9.54 -1.60 1.29
C LYS A 21 9.37 -2.26 -0.07
N GLN A 22 9.38 -3.59 -0.14
CA GLN A 22 9.19 -4.31 -1.39
C GLN A 22 7.76 -4.17 -1.93
N ILE A 23 6.76 -4.25 -1.06
CA ILE A 23 5.35 -3.99 -1.40
C ILE A 23 5.18 -2.57 -1.91
N HIS A 24 5.73 -1.59 -1.20
CA HIS A 24 5.67 -0.18 -1.61
C HIS A 24 6.31 0.04 -2.99
N LYS A 25 7.52 -0.50 -3.22
CA LYS A 25 8.21 -0.40 -4.50
C LYS A 25 7.44 -1.08 -5.63
N TYR A 26 6.80 -2.22 -5.37
CA TYR A 26 5.98 -2.91 -6.37
C TYR A 26 4.79 -2.04 -6.82
N PHE A 27 4.07 -1.44 -5.88
CA PHE A 27 2.91 -0.60 -6.17
C PHE A 27 3.26 0.76 -6.78
N GLN A 28 4.45 1.31 -6.51
CA GLN A 28 4.97 2.49 -7.19
C GLN A 28 5.24 2.27 -8.68
N ILE A 29 5.54 1.03 -9.10
CA ILE A 29 5.78 0.70 -10.51
C ILE A 29 4.44 0.49 -11.21
N GLY A 30 3.82 1.59 -11.67
CA GLY A 30 2.50 1.58 -12.30
C GLY A 30 2.39 0.66 -13.54
N THR A 31 3.49 0.42 -14.26
CA THR A 31 3.50 -0.50 -15.43
C THR A 31 3.38 -1.98 -15.05
N LYS A 32 3.67 -2.36 -13.80
CA LYS A 32 3.56 -3.73 -13.31
C LYS A 32 2.31 -3.98 -12.48
N SER A 33 1.98 -3.04 -11.60
CA SER A 33 0.88 -3.20 -10.63
C SER A 33 -0.42 -2.52 -11.06
N GLY A 34 -0.39 -1.64 -12.07
CA GLY A 34 -1.51 -0.74 -12.36
C GLY A 34 -1.72 0.33 -11.27
N GLY A 35 -0.84 0.38 -10.26
CA GLY A 35 -0.89 1.31 -9.14
C GLY A 35 -0.28 2.68 -9.45
N GLY A 36 0.25 3.32 -8.41
CA GLY A 36 0.79 4.67 -8.45
C GLY A 36 1.49 5.04 -7.16
N ASN A 37 1.59 6.33 -6.86
CA ASN A 37 2.12 6.75 -5.56
C ASN A 37 1.23 6.21 -4.44
N CYS A 38 1.80 5.44 -3.53
CA CYS A 38 1.05 4.73 -2.51
C CYS A 38 1.67 4.88 -1.13
N GLU A 39 0.86 4.72 -0.10
CA GLU A 39 1.26 4.69 1.31
C GLU A 39 0.74 3.39 1.94
N ILE A 40 1.53 2.79 2.83
CA ILE A 40 1.19 1.55 3.52
C ILE A 40 1.12 1.83 5.02
N ASP A 41 -0.06 1.62 5.60
CA ASP A 41 -0.32 1.78 7.03
C ASP A 41 -0.68 0.45 7.67
N LYS A 42 -0.18 0.21 8.88
CA LYS A 42 -0.64 -0.90 9.72
C LYS A 42 -1.83 -0.44 10.55
N VAL A 43 -3.03 -0.96 10.24
CA VAL A 43 -4.30 -0.53 10.85
C VAL A 43 -4.83 -1.52 11.91
N GLY A 44 -4.19 -2.67 12.08
CA GLY A 44 -4.52 -3.68 13.08
C GLY A 44 -3.34 -4.60 13.39
N ASN A 45 -3.57 -5.68 14.16
CA ASN A 45 -2.52 -6.62 14.53
C ASN A 45 -1.81 -7.22 13.30
N ASN A 46 -2.60 -7.70 12.35
CA ASN A 46 -2.13 -8.34 11.12
C ASN A 46 -2.70 -7.67 9.88
N THR A 47 -3.38 -6.52 10.02
CA THR A 47 -4.10 -5.86 8.93
C THR A 47 -3.34 -4.62 8.47
N TYR A 48 -3.16 -4.53 7.16
CA TYR A 48 -2.46 -3.44 6.48
C TYR A 48 -3.40 -2.78 5.48
N LYS A 49 -3.23 -1.48 5.31
CA LYS A 49 -3.97 -0.63 4.37
C LYS A 49 -2.97 -0.05 3.38
N ILE A 50 -3.27 -0.15 2.10
CA ILE A 50 -2.54 0.51 1.02
C ILE A 50 -3.45 1.59 0.44
N GLY A 51 -3.06 2.85 0.60
CA GLY A 51 -3.71 3.99 -0.02
C GLY A 51 -2.99 4.38 -1.31
N PHE A 52 -3.72 4.63 -2.40
CA PHE A 52 -3.15 5.15 -3.64
C PHE A 52 -3.54 6.62 -3.81
N SER A 53 -2.57 7.52 -3.82
CA SER A 53 -2.83 8.94 -4.12
C SER A 53 -3.18 9.06 -5.60
N SER A 54 -4.39 9.53 -5.93
CA SER A 54 -4.71 9.86 -7.32
C SER A 54 -3.73 10.92 -7.82
N LYS A 55 -3.15 10.72 -9.00
CA LYS A 55 -2.54 11.85 -9.71
C LYS A 55 -3.66 12.87 -9.95
N LYS A 56 -3.42 14.08 -9.48
CA LYS A 56 -4.29 15.23 -9.68
C LYS A 56 -4.38 15.58 -11.16
#